data_AF-A0A7K4ALF1-F1
#
_entry.id   AF-A0A7K4ALF1-F1
#
_cell.length_a   1.000
_cell.length_b   1.000
_cell.length_c   1.000
_cell.angle_alpha   90.00
_cell.angle_beta   90.00
_cell.angle_gamma   90.00
#
_symmetry.space_group_name_H-M   'P 1'
#
loop_
_entity.id
_entity.type
_entity.pdbx_description
1 polymer ?
#
loop_
_entity_poly.entity_id
_entity_poly.type
_entity_poly.pdbx_seq_one_letter_code
_entity_poly.pdbx_strand_id
1 'polypeptide(L)'
;MECRLLLMERLMYLPFGLLKPGVGLSSYGRLCRKSDQEKFEARILSSLTSRFPSRARKAEQTLALRAEEQPGEIVDILLRNHDHEDERVRTVMRNTLASVAEQKEGLALILERMSSPNRDIRRAAQSSLGSIVGAHAATYASFYEQTILLVAMSKRKDIPVGDIVALAEVSKHTFVDGEVMEAIKDIAFCLDSIKHRFRSSEQLKDYLADVLKMAPNLSRMGISSTIEEPLHKAMSASRHRSYDETREIIEARTRESVLRTSLVKMSEDIMENITERPIFSQEEPSQEDIQVLIQSFDLVDSITSLMLADRRSEAIEMLIAFMQNTLTGSASQDLKRRVRLREPAALFILYNVSLVCLKLASSIQPIMAERVYQKAFRRLEGEPSIHVVMWPEEIMRMATKEAEQSSEMSTAPT
;
A
#
# COMPACT_ATOMS: atom_id res chain seq x y z
N MET A 1 1.10 -41.51 3.46
CA MET A 1 1.74 -40.44 4.26
C MET A 1 2.00 -39.18 3.44
N GLU A 2 2.29 -39.27 2.14
CA GLU A 2 2.51 -38.10 1.26
C GLU A 2 1.27 -37.20 1.05
N CYS A 3 0.05 -37.75 1.05
CA CYS A 3 -1.16 -36.92 0.92
C CYS A 3 -1.48 -36.04 2.13
N ARG A 4 -0.90 -36.32 3.32
CA ARG A 4 -1.06 -35.44 4.51
C ARG A 4 -0.12 -34.23 4.47
N LEU A 5 1.03 -34.35 3.81
CA LEU A 5 1.98 -33.25 3.61
C LEU A 5 1.44 -32.22 2.60
N LEU A 6 0.85 -32.69 1.49
CA LEU A 6 0.23 -31.81 0.48
C LEU A 6 -1.04 -31.09 0.99
N LEU A 7 -1.77 -31.68 1.95
CA LEU A 7 -2.94 -31.03 2.54
C LEU A 7 -2.56 -29.92 3.54
N MET A 8 -1.41 -30.04 4.23
CA MET A 8 -0.89 -28.95 5.04
C MET A 8 -0.33 -27.81 4.17
N GLU A 9 0.30 -28.10 3.02
CA GLU A 9 0.74 -27.05 2.09
C GLU A 9 -0.42 -26.26 1.47
N ARG A 10 -1.57 -26.89 1.24
CA ARG A 10 -2.77 -26.21 0.72
C ARG A 10 -3.51 -25.35 1.75
N LEU A 11 -3.39 -25.68 3.05
CA LEU A 11 -3.93 -24.86 4.14
C LEU A 11 -2.95 -23.76 4.59
N MET A 12 -1.69 -23.80 4.13
CA MET A 12 -0.63 -22.84 4.47
C MET A 12 -0.74 -21.48 3.75
N TYR A 13 -1.57 -21.35 2.71
CA TYR A 13 -1.58 -20.17 1.83
C TYR A 13 -3.00 -19.78 1.38
N LEU A 14 -3.90 -19.54 2.35
CA LEU A 14 -5.12 -18.80 2.07
C LEU A 14 -4.81 -17.29 2.02
N PRO A 15 -5.29 -16.56 0.99
CA PRO A 15 -5.14 -15.12 0.92
C PRO A 15 -5.92 -14.44 2.05
N PHE A 16 -5.47 -13.23 2.38
CA PHE A 16 -6.06 -12.37 3.41
C PHE A 16 -7.56 -12.15 3.16
N GLY A 17 -8.37 -12.40 4.20
CA GLY A 17 -9.75 -11.91 4.31
C GLY A 17 -10.83 -12.69 3.56
N LEU A 18 -11.30 -13.82 4.10
CA LEU A 18 -12.68 -14.32 3.98
C LEU A 18 -12.86 -15.56 4.88
N LEU A 19 -13.17 -15.34 6.16
CA LEU A 19 -13.72 -16.36 7.05
C LEU A 19 -15.14 -15.94 7.42
N LYS A 20 -16.13 -16.40 6.64
CA LYS A 20 -17.47 -16.67 7.18
C LYS A 20 -17.50 -18.13 7.65
N PRO A 21 -17.91 -18.43 8.89
CA PRO A 21 -17.96 -19.80 9.37
C PRO A 21 -19.20 -20.50 8.81
N GLY A 22 -19.01 -21.68 8.23
CA GLY A 22 -20.11 -22.61 7.95
C GLY A 22 -20.18 -23.13 6.52
N VAL A 23 -19.25 -23.99 6.10
CA VAL A 23 -19.55 -25.08 5.14
C VAL A 23 -18.72 -26.28 5.55
N GLY A 24 -19.41 -27.38 5.85
CA GLY A 24 -18.85 -28.61 6.40
C GLY A 24 -17.88 -29.34 5.48
N LEU A 25 -16.98 -30.07 6.14
CA LEU A 25 -16.10 -31.09 5.59
C LEU A 25 -16.88 -32.10 4.73
N SER A 26 -16.71 -32.05 3.41
CA SER A 26 -17.02 -33.19 2.53
C SER A 26 -16.16 -33.14 1.27
N SER A 27 -14.98 -33.75 1.33
CA SER A 27 -14.19 -34.04 0.12
C SER A 27 -13.22 -35.21 0.31
N TYR A 28 -13.77 -36.40 0.50
CA TYR A 28 -13.09 -37.64 0.11
C TYR A 28 -13.93 -38.30 -0.99
N GLY A 29 -13.53 -38.08 -2.25
CA GLY A 29 -14.20 -38.63 -3.42
C GLY A 29 -14.21 -37.68 -4.62
N ARG A 30 -13.05 -37.35 -5.18
CA ARG A 30 -12.97 -36.68 -6.51
C ARG A 30 -11.62 -36.91 -7.19
N LEU A 31 -11.33 -38.17 -7.53
CA LEU A 31 -10.39 -38.48 -8.60
C LEU A 31 -11.10 -38.19 -9.94
N CYS A 32 -10.44 -37.43 -10.83
CA CYS A 32 -10.81 -37.17 -12.23
C CYS A 32 -12.02 -36.26 -12.53
N ARG A 33 -12.02 -35.00 -12.07
CA ARG A 33 -12.57 -33.89 -12.85
C ARG A 33 -11.53 -32.78 -12.91
N LYS A 34 -10.89 -32.57 -14.07
CA LYS A 34 -10.06 -31.38 -14.32
C LYS A 34 -10.87 -30.15 -13.98
N SER A 35 -10.28 -29.19 -13.28
CA SER A 35 -10.98 -27.92 -13.00
C SER A 35 -11.35 -27.26 -14.34
N ASP A 36 -12.43 -26.48 -14.38
CA ASP A 36 -12.84 -25.85 -15.64
C ASP A 36 -11.75 -24.89 -16.19
N GLN A 37 -10.90 -24.38 -15.30
CA GLN A 37 -9.69 -23.60 -15.62
C GLN A 37 -8.62 -24.44 -16.34
N GLU A 38 -8.35 -25.68 -15.89
CA GLU A 38 -7.40 -26.60 -16.55
C GLU A 38 -7.91 -27.05 -17.93
N LYS A 39 -9.23 -27.23 -18.08
CA LYS A 39 -9.83 -27.54 -19.39
C LYS A 39 -9.74 -26.37 -20.35
N PHE A 40 -9.95 -25.16 -19.85
CA PHE A 40 -9.81 -23.93 -20.62
C PHE A 40 -8.36 -23.73 -21.07
N GLU A 41 -7.40 -23.84 -20.14
CA GLU A 41 -5.96 -23.77 -20.40
C GLU A 41 -5.54 -24.77 -21.49
N ALA A 42 -5.90 -26.06 -21.34
CA ALA A 42 -5.57 -27.07 -22.34
C ALA A 42 -6.18 -26.77 -23.73
N ARG A 43 -7.41 -26.24 -23.79
CA ARG A 43 -8.07 -25.87 -25.04
C ARG A 43 -7.35 -24.70 -25.72
N ILE A 44 -7.00 -23.67 -24.96
CA ILE A 44 -6.28 -22.50 -25.48
C ILE A 44 -4.90 -22.92 -25.99
N LEU A 45 -4.13 -23.66 -25.20
CA LEU A 45 -2.79 -24.14 -25.61
C LEU A 45 -2.84 -24.99 -26.88
N SER A 46 -3.80 -25.93 -26.98
CA SER A 46 -3.99 -26.73 -28.20
C SER A 46 -4.40 -25.90 -29.43
N SER A 47 -5.06 -24.77 -29.21
CA SER A 47 -5.53 -23.89 -30.29
C SER A 47 -4.46 -22.89 -30.74
N LEU A 48 -3.57 -22.47 -29.84
CA LEU A 48 -2.42 -21.61 -30.13
C LEU A 48 -1.28 -22.38 -30.83
N THR A 49 -1.06 -23.63 -30.44
CA THR A 49 -0.07 -24.54 -31.07
C THR A 49 -0.55 -25.12 -32.41
N SER A 50 -1.83 -24.92 -32.76
CA SER A 50 -2.40 -25.40 -34.01
C SER A 50 -1.73 -24.76 -35.22
N ARG A 51 -1.48 -25.56 -36.26
CA ARG A 51 -0.93 -25.10 -37.55
C ARG A 51 -1.85 -24.13 -38.30
N PHE A 52 -3.13 -24.09 -37.95
CA PHE A 52 -4.14 -23.21 -38.57
C PHE A 52 -4.18 -21.82 -37.90
N PRO A 53 -3.82 -20.74 -38.62
CA PRO A 53 -3.79 -19.38 -38.05
C PRO A 53 -5.15 -18.87 -37.56
N SER A 54 -6.25 -19.33 -38.16
CA SER A 54 -7.61 -18.95 -37.78
C SER A 54 -8.01 -19.47 -36.39
N ARG A 55 -7.50 -20.64 -35.98
CA ARG A 55 -7.73 -21.19 -34.63
C ARG A 55 -6.89 -20.45 -33.58
N ALA A 56 -5.65 -20.11 -33.92
CA ALA A 56 -4.78 -19.31 -33.06
C ALA A 56 -5.39 -17.92 -32.79
N ARG A 57 -5.83 -17.20 -33.84
CA ARG A 57 -6.49 -15.89 -33.71
C ARG A 57 -7.76 -15.94 -32.84
N LYS A 58 -8.59 -16.98 -32.99
CA LYS A 58 -9.78 -17.15 -32.13
C LYS A 58 -9.41 -17.40 -30.67
N ALA A 59 -8.35 -18.17 -30.44
CA ALA A 59 -7.85 -18.43 -29.09
C ALA A 59 -7.27 -17.16 -28.44
N GLU A 60 -6.50 -16.37 -29.19
CA GLU A 60 -6.02 -15.05 -28.77
C GLU A 60 -7.17 -14.12 -28.38
N GLN A 61 -8.20 -14.00 -29.24
CA GLN A 61 -9.39 -13.19 -28.95
C GLN A 61 -10.15 -13.67 -27.71
N THR A 62 -10.31 -15.00 -27.56
CA THR A 62 -10.99 -15.57 -26.38
C THR A 62 -10.22 -15.31 -25.10
N LEU A 63 -8.89 -15.37 -25.17
CA LEU A 63 -7.99 -15.11 -24.06
C LEU A 63 -8.01 -13.62 -23.69
N ALA A 64 -8.02 -12.72 -24.67
CA ALA A 64 -8.15 -11.28 -24.45
C ALA A 64 -9.50 -10.90 -23.81
N LEU A 65 -10.62 -11.41 -24.35
CA LEU A 65 -11.96 -11.18 -23.78
C LEU A 65 -12.05 -11.65 -22.32
N ARG A 66 -11.50 -12.84 -22.03
CA ARG A 66 -11.53 -13.36 -20.65
C ARG A 66 -10.58 -12.62 -19.72
N ALA A 67 -9.52 -12.02 -20.26
CA ALA A 67 -8.62 -11.18 -19.49
C ALA A 67 -9.28 -9.86 -19.06
N GLU A 68 -10.18 -9.32 -19.89
CA GLU A 68 -11.02 -8.17 -19.54
C GLU A 68 -12.11 -8.53 -18.53
N GLU A 69 -12.79 -9.68 -18.70
CA GLU A 69 -13.91 -10.09 -17.84
C GLU A 69 -13.46 -10.63 -16.47
N GLN A 70 -12.37 -11.39 -16.42
CA GLN A 70 -11.91 -12.14 -15.23
C GLN A 70 -10.37 -12.16 -15.12
N PRO A 71 -9.74 -11.01 -14.82
CA PRO A 71 -8.28 -10.91 -14.77
C PRO A 71 -7.65 -11.83 -13.71
N GLY A 72 -8.32 -12.07 -12.57
CA GLY A 72 -7.78 -12.89 -11.49
C GLY A 72 -7.56 -14.37 -11.86
N GLU A 73 -8.45 -14.97 -12.64
CA GLU A 73 -8.34 -16.37 -13.09
C GLU A 73 -7.35 -16.53 -14.24
N ILE A 74 -7.30 -15.54 -15.16
CA ILE A 74 -6.46 -15.61 -16.34
C ILE A 74 -4.98 -15.43 -15.98
N VAL A 75 -4.66 -14.54 -15.02
CA VAL A 75 -3.27 -14.21 -14.66
C VAL A 75 -2.49 -15.45 -14.26
N ASP A 76 -3.10 -16.39 -13.52
CA ASP A 76 -2.45 -17.66 -13.18
C ASP A 76 -2.10 -18.51 -14.41
N ILE A 77 -2.98 -18.53 -15.41
CA ILE A 77 -2.78 -19.28 -16.65
C ILE A 77 -1.69 -18.61 -17.51
N LEU A 78 -1.72 -17.28 -17.60
CA LEU A 78 -0.72 -16.49 -18.33
C LEU A 78 0.67 -16.68 -17.71
N LEU A 79 0.78 -16.60 -16.39
CA LEU A 79 2.05 -16.75 -15.68
C LEU A 79 2.61 -18.18 -15.75
N ARG A 80 1.77 -19.22 -15.64
CA ARG A 80 2.21 -20.62 -15.81
C ARG A 80 2.80 -20.88 -17.19
N ASN A 81 2.26 -20.24 -18.22
CA ASN A 81 2.66 -20.44 -19.62
C ASN A 81 3.57 -19.31 -20.13
N HIS A 82 4.13 -18.47 -19.24
CA HIS A 82 4.97 -17.34 -19.61
C HIS A 82 6.27 -17.74 -20.31
N ASP A 83 6.82 -18.90 -19.95
CA ASP A 83 8.06 -19.46 -20.52
C ASP A 83 7.81 -20.77 -21.28
N HIS A 84 6.64 -20.88 -21.92
CA HIS A 84 6.25 -22.07 -22.69
C HIS A 84 7.26 -22.37 -23.83
N GLU A 85 7.42 -23.65 -24.19
CA GLU A 85 8.39 -24.10 -25.20
C GLU A 85 8.11 -23.51 -26.60
N ASP A 86 6.83 -23.47 -27.00
CA ASP A 86 6.38 -22.81 -28.23
C ASP A 86 6.45 -21.28 -28.12
N GLU A 87 7.25 -20.66 -29.00
CA GLU A 87 7.44 -19.22 -29.09
C GLU A 87 6.15 -18.44 -29.37
N ARG A 88 5.21 -19.03 -30.13
CA ARG A 88 3.92 -18.39 -30.42
C ARG A 88 3.08 -18.26 -29.16
N VAL A 89 2.98 -19.35 -28.40
CA VAL A 89 2.26 -19.37 -27.12
C VAL A 89 2.90 -18.35 -26.18
N ARG A 90 4.23 -18.37 -26.06
CA ARG A 90 4.99 -17.45 -25.22
C ARG A 90 4.71 -15.98 -25.55
N THR A 91 4.74 -15.64 -26.84
CA THR A 91 4.50 -14.25 -27.31
C THR A 91 3.08 -13.80 -26.98
N VAL A 92 2.09 -14.65 -27.25
CA VAL A 92 0.67 -14.35 -26.95
C VAL A 92 0.46 -14.17 -25.45
N MET A 93 0.97 -15.08 -24.62
CA MET A 93 0.82 -15.00 -23.16
C MET A 93 1.47 -13.73 -22.60
N ARG A 94 2.67 -13.36 -23.07
CA ARG A 94 3.37 -12.13 -22.66
C ARG A 94 2.63 -10.87 -23.09
N ASN A 95 2.13 -10.82 -24.32
CA ASN A 95 1.39 -9.67 -24.83
C ASN A 95 0.06 -9.47 -24.09
N THR A 96 -0.68 -10.56 -23.82
CA THR A 96 -1.91 -10.46 -23.03
C THR A 96 -1.62 -10.09 -21.58
N LEU A 97 -0.55 -10.63 -20.99
CA LEU A 97 -0.14 -10.25 -19.63
C LEU A 97 0.26 -8.77 -19.54
N ALA A 98 0.95 -8.25 -20.57
CA ALA A 98 1.26 -6.83 -20.68
C ALA A 98 -0.02 -5.97 -20.78
N SER A 99 -0.99 -6.37 -21.60
CA SER A 99 -2.29 -5.69 -21.68
C SER A 99 -3.07 -5.72 -20.36
N VAL A 100 -3.05 -6.83 -19.63
CA VAL A 100 -3.66 -6.90 -18.28
C VAL A 100 -2.95 -5.97 -17.30
N ALA A 101 -1.63 -5.87 -17.39
CA ALA A 101 -0.84 -5.02 -16.51
C ALA A 101 -0.97 -3.51 -16.78
N GLU A 102 -1.54 -3.09 -17.91
CA GLU A 102 -1.89 -1.70 -18.16
C GLU A 102 -2.95 -1.19 -17.17
N GLN A 103 -3.82 -2.09 -16.69
CA GLN A 103 -4.80 -1.77 -15.67
C GLN A 103 -4.17 -1.92 -14.27
N LYS A 104 -4.40 -0.94 -13.39
CA LYS A 104 -3.91 -0.97 -11.99
C LYS A 104 -4.32 -2.25 -11.25
N GLU A 105 -5.55 -2.71 -11.46
CA GLU A 105 -6.07 -3.96 -10.87
C GLU A 105 -5.32 -5.20 -11.37
N GLY A 106 -5.05 -5.27 -12.68
CA GLY A 106 -4.29 -6.37 -13.27
C GLY A 106 -2.84 -6.41 -12.78
N LEU A 107 -2.19 -5.23 -12.65
CA LEU A 107 -0.85 -5.14 -12.07
C LEU A 107 -0.81 -5.59 -10.60
N ALA A 108 -1.81 -5.20 -9.80
CA ALA A 108 -1.95 -5.65 -8.42
C ALA A 108 -2.10 -7.18 -8.32
N LEU A 109 -2.90 -7.79 -9.20
CA LEU A 109 -3.08 -9.24 -9.25
C LEU A 109 -1.77 -9.97 -9.58
N ILE A 110 -0.96 -9.45 -10.52
CA ILE A 110 0.35 -10.02 -10.85
C ILE A 110 1.28 -9.99 -9.63
N LEU A 111 1.30 -8.87 -8.89
CA LEU A 111 2.10 -8.74 -7.66
C LEU A 111 1.63 -9.72 -6.58
N GLU A 112 0.33 -9.94 -6.43
CA GLU A 112 -0.19 -10.92 -5.47
C GLU A 112 0.27 -12.35 -5.79
N ARG A 113 0.47 -12.67 -7.07
CA ARG A 113 1.03 -13.97 -7.47
C ARG A 113 2.50 -14.18 -7.12
N MET A 114 3.22 -13.13 -6.67
CA MET A 114 4.54 -13.29 -6.04
C MET A 114 4.47 -14.05 -4.71
N SER A 115 3.30 -14.16 -4.09
CA SER A 115 3.08 -14.98 -2.89
C SER A 115 2.65 -16.42 -3.20
N SER A 116 2.55 -16.79 -4.47
CA SER A 116 2.12 -18.12 -4.90
C SER A 116 3.06 -19.22 -4.39
N PRO A 117 2.56 -20.40 -3.97
CA PRO A 117 3.41 -21.53 -3.60
C PRO A 117 4.22 -22.06 -4.80
N ASN A 118 3.73 -21.90 -6.03
CA ASN A 118 4.41 -22.37 -7.23
C ASN A 118 5.58 -21.43 -7.61
N ARG A 119 6.80 -21.96 -7.58
CA ARG A 119 8.04 -21.23 -7.92
C ARG A 119 8.03 -20.71 -9.35
N ASP A 120 7.46 -21.46 -10.30
CA ASP A 120 7.44 -21.06 -11.71
C ASP A 120 6.55 -19.83 -11.91
N ILE A 121 5.41 -19.78 -11.22
CA ILE A 121 4.51 -18.62 -11.24
C ILE A 121 5.20 -17.38 -10.65
N ARG A 122 5.92 -17.53 -9.52
CA ARG A 122 6.67 -16.40 -8.92
C ARG A 122 7.77 -15.89 -9.85
N ARG A 123 8.53 -16.80 -10.46
CA ARG A 123 9.60 -16.44 -11.40
C ARG A 123 9.05 -15.75 -12.65
N ALA A 124 7.95 -16.27 -13.20
CA ALA A 124 7.25 -15.67 -14.33
C ALA A 124 6.74 -14.26 -13.98
N ALA A 125 6.13 -14.08 -12.81
CA ALA A 125 5.64 -12.79 -12.34
C ALA A 125 6.77 -11.77 -12.16
N GLN A 126 7.90 -12.19 -11.60
CA GLN A 126 9.08 -11.34 -11.48
C GLN A 126 9.62 -10.91 -12.85
N SER A 127 9.73 -11.87 -13.79
CA SER A 127 10.21 -11.60 -15.15
C SER A 127 9.26 -10.67 -15.91
N SER A 128 7.95 -10.89 -15.78
CA SER A 128 6.94 -10.07 -16.46
C SER A 128 6.96 -8.64 -15.94
N LEU A 129 7.03 -8.44 -14.62
CA LEU A 129 7.12 -7.11 -14.00
C LEU A 129 8.37 -6.34 -14.48
N GLY A 130 9.50 -7.03 -14.56
CA GLY A 130 10.74 -6.45 -15.09
C GLY A 130 10.61 -6.00 -16.55
N SER A 131 9.87 -6.75 -17.38
CA SER A 131 9.63 -6.40 -18.78
C SER A 131 8.58 -5.32 -19.00
N ILE A 132 7.54 -5.27 -18.16
CA ILE A 132 6.38 -4.38 -18.34
C ILE A 132 6.66 -3.00 -17.72
N VAL A 133 7.13 -2.97 -16.48
CA VAL A 133 7.32 -1.73 -15.71
C VAL A 133 8.76 -1.24 -15.78
N GLY A 134 9.72 -2.17 -15.92
CA GLY A 134 11.14 -1.87 -16.09
C GLY A 134 12.05 -2.54 -15.06
N ALA A 135 13.36 -2.35 -15.21
CA ALA A 135 14.37 -3.06 -14.42
C ALA A 135 14.20 -2.92 -12.89
N HIS A 136 13.80 -1.74 -12.41
CA HIS A 136 13.56 -1.50 -10.98
C HIS A 136 12.39 -2.31 -10.41
N ALA A 137 11.40 -2.66 -11.24
CA ALA A 137 10.28 -3.49 -10.80
C ALA A 137 10.70 -4.93 -10.45
N ALA A 138 11.72 -5.46 -11.12
CA ALA A 138 12.28 -6.78 -10.77
C ALA A 138 12.92 -6.77 -9.38
N THR A 139 13.55 -5.65 -8.99
CA THR A 139 14.10 -5.46 -7.63
C THR A 139 12.99 -5.38 -6.59
N TYR A 140 11.95 -4.58 -6.85
CA TYR A 140 10.76 -4.52 -5.98
C TYR A 140 10.15 -5.91 -5.78
N ALA A 141 9.89 -6.63 -6.87
CA ALA A 141 9.31 -7.97 -6.85
C ALA A 141 10.16 -8.96 -6.03
N SER A 142 11.48 -8.93 -6.18
CA SER A 142 12.40 -9.75 -5.37
C SER A 142 12.31 -9.44 -3.88
N PHE A 143 12.33 -8.15 -3.50
CA PHE A 143 12.21 -7.76 -2.10
C PHE A 143 10.83 -8.10 -1.52
N TYR A 144 9.78 -7.94 -2.32
CA TYR A 144 8.42 -8.28 -1.94
C TYR A 144 8.28 -9.79 -1.69
N GLU A 145 8.72 -10.64 -2.61
CA GLU A 145 8.72 -12.10 -2.43
C GLU A 145 9.44 -12.51 -1.14
N GLN A 146 10.67 -12.02 -0.93
CA GLN A 146 11.45 -12.34 0.27
C GLN A 146 10.75 -11.88 1.56
N THR A 147 10.15 -10.69 1.54
CA THR A 147 9.44 -10.14 2.69
C THR A 147 8.22 -11.00 3.02
N ILE A 148 7.39 -11.34 2.04
CA ILE A 148 6.19 -12.16 2.25
C ILE A 148 6.54 -13.57 2.75
N LEU A 149 7.60 -14.19 2.21
CA LEU A 149 8.09 -15.47 2.69
C LEU A 149 8.53 -15.41 4.15
N LEU A 150 9.29 -14.38 4.54
CA LEU A 150 9.72 -14.18 5.92
C LEU A 150 8.53 -13.85 6.83
N VAL A 151 7.51 -13.14 6.35
CA VAL A 151 6.25 -12.89 7.09
C VAL A 151 5.55 -14.22 7.36
N ALA A 152 5.42 -15.09 6.36
CA ALA A 152 4.80 -16.40 6.53
C ALA A 152 5.57 -17.27 7.53
N MET A 153 6.91 -17.27 7.47
CA MET A 153 7.76 -17.99 8.44
C MET A 153 7.64 -17.40 9.86
N SER A 154 7.60 -16.07 9.98
CA SER A 154 7.48 -15.35 11.26
C SER A 154 6.15 -15.63 11.94
N LYS A 155 5.05 -15.63 11.17
CA LYS A 155 3.71 -15.99 11.67
C LYS A 155 3.64 -17.41 12.23
N ARG A 156 4.32 -18.39 11.62
CA ARG A 156 4.39 -19.77 12.14
C ARG A 156 5.13 -19.87 13.47
N LYS A 157 5.98 -18.90 13.78
CA LYS A 157 6.81 -18.84 14.98
C LYS A 157 6.26 -17.86 16.02
N ASP A 158 5.03 -17.40 15.84
CA ASP A 158 4.33 -16.41 16.66
C ASP A 158 5.10 -15.09 16.83
N ILE A 159 5.88 -14.70 15.82
CA ILE A 159 6.59 -13.41 15.83
C ILE A 159 5.62 -12.33 15.31
N PRO A 160 5.39 -11.23 16.05
CA PRO A 160 4.51 -10.16 15.61
C PRO A 160 5.10 -9.43 14.40
N VAL A 161 4.32 -9.33 13.33
CA VAL A 161 4.71 -8.71 12.04
C VAL A 161 3.60 -7.87 11.42
N GLY A 162 2.56 -7.51 12.19
CA GLY A 162 1.38 -6.80 11.69
C GLY A 162 1.70 -5.41 11.11
N ASP A 163 2.58 -4.69 11.78
CA ASP A 163 3.18 -3.42 11.36
C ASP A 163 3.91 -3.54 10.01
N ILE A 164 4.76 -4.57 9.86
CA ILE A 164 5.51 -4.83 8.62
C ILE A 164 4.55 -5.18 7.47
N VAL A 165 3.49 -5.95 7.75
CA VAL A 165 2.46 -6.28 6.76
C VAL A 165 1.71 -5.03 6.31
N ALA A 166 1.38 -4.12 7.23
CA ALA A 166 0.72 -2.86 6.89
C ALA A 166 1.58 -2.00 5.95
N LEU A 167 2.87 -1.82 6.26
CA LEU A 167 3.78 -1.07 5.39
C LEU A 167 4.01 -1.76 4.03
N ALA A 168 4.12 -3.10 4.02
CA ALA A 168 4.24 -3.86 2.77
C ALA A 168 3.00 -3.68 1.87
N GLU A 169 1.80 -3.65 2.45
CA GLU A 169 0.56 -3.40 1.71
C GLU A 169 0.50 -1.97 1.17
N VAL A 170 0.91 -0.96 1.93
CA VAL A 170 1.05 0.42 1.43
C VAL A 170 2.04 0.48 0.27
N SER A 171 3.20 -0.18 0.41
CA SER A 171 4.21 -0.22 -0.66
C SER A 171 3.68 -0.84 -1.96
N LYS A 172 2.78 -1.84 -1.86
CA LYS A 172 2.13 -2.47 -3.01
C LYS A 172 1.28 -1.45 -3.76
N HIS A 173 0.48 -0.66 -3.05
CA HIS A 173 -0.33 0.40 -3.65
C HIS A 173 0.55 1.47 -4.30
N THR A 174 1.61 1.92 -3.60
CA THR A 174 2.56 2.90 -4.16
C THR A 174 3.24 2.39 -5.43
N PHE A 175 3.55 1.09 -5.50
CA PHE A 175 4.09 0.48 -6.72
C PHE A 175 3.08 0.50 -7.87
N VAL A 176 1.83 0.11 -7.60
CA VAL A 176 0.74 0.09 -8.60
C VAL A 176 0.41 1.50 -9.11
N ASP A 177 0.57 2.52 -8.26
CA ASP A 177 0.44 3.92 -8.64
C ASP A 177 1.62 4.45 -9.47
N GLY A 178 2.65 3.63 -9.72
CA GLY A 178 3.79 3.96 -10.60
C GLY A 178 5.00 4.58 -9.89
N GLU A 179 4.93 4.78 -8.57
CA GLU A 179 6.00 5.34 -7.75
C GLU A 179 7.01 4.25 -7.32
N VAL A 180 7.59 3.57 -8.31
CA VAL A 180 8.39 2.34 -8.14
C VAL A 180 9.55 2.52 -7.17
N MET A 181 10.28 3.65 -7.23
CA MET A 181 11.43 3.87 -6.37
C MET A 181 11.07 4.07 -4.90
N GLU A 182 9.96 4.75 -4.61
CA GLU A 182 9.47 4.91 -3.24
C GLU A 182 8.94 3.59 -2.69
N ALA A 183 8.23 2.82 -3.53
CA ALA A 183 7.81 1.47 -3.18
C ALA A 183 9.00 0.54 -2.86
N ILE A 184 10.11 0.63 -3.63
CA ILE A 184 11.34 -0.12 -3.37
C ILE A 184 11.94 0.25 -2.01
N LYS A 185 12.01 1.54 -1.68
CA LYS A 185 12.53 1.99 -0.38
C LYS A 185 11.70 1.41 0.78
N ASP A 186 10.38 1.42 0.66
CA ASP A 186 9.48 0.93 1.71
C ASP A 186 9.53 -0.59 1.85
N ILE A 187 9.52 -1.35 0.74
CA ILE A 187 9.63 -2.82 0.83
C ILE A 187 11.02 -3.29 1.27
N ALA A 188 12.08 -2.58 0.90
CA ALA A 188 13.44 -2.87 1.39
C ALA A 188 13.51 -2.67 2.91
N PHE A 189 12.91 -1.60 3.42
CA PHE A 189 12.81 -1.35 4.86
C PHE A 189 12.01 -2.44 5.58
N CYS A 190 10.91 -2.92 4.99
CA CYS A 190 10.17 -4.08 5.51
C CYS A 190 11.05 -5.33 5.57
N LEU A 191 11.81 -5.60 4.50
CA LEU A 191 12.68 -6.77 4.39
C LEU A 191 13.78 -6.78 5.45
N ASP A 192 14.43 -5.63 5.68
CA ASP A 192 15.47 -5.52 6.69
C ASP A 192 14.89 -5.61 8.10
N SER A 193 13.75 -4.94 8.34
CA SER A 193 13.04 -4.98 9.61
C SER A 193 12.61 -6.42 9.99
N ILE A 194 12.07 -7.18 9.04
CA ILE A 194 11.68 -8.57 9.31
C ILE A 194 12.87 -9.50 9.47
N LYS A 195 13.96 -9.30 8.71
CA LYS A 195 15.20 -10.07 8.89
C LYS A 195 15.78 -9.86 10.28
N HIS A 196 15.84 -8.61 10.75
CA HIS A 196 16.30 -8.30 12.10
C HIS A 196 15.40 -8.91 13.16
N ARG A 197 14.08 -8.74 13.03
CA ARG A 197 13.10 -9.28 13.98
C ARG A 197 13.15 -10.81 14.05
N PHE A 198 13.20 -11.47 12.90
CA PHE A 198 13.30 -12.92 12.81
C PHE A 198 14.61 -13.43 13.42
N ARG A 199 15.76 -12.86 13.03
CA ARG A 199 17.08 -13.26 13.58
C ARG A 199 17.17 -13.05 15.08
N SER A 200 16.69 -11.91 15.59
CA SER A 200 16.71 -11.62 17.03
C SER A 200 15.86 -12.63 17.81
N SER A 201 14.69 -13.00 17.28
CA SER A 201 13.83 -14.00 17.91
C SER A 201 14.46 -15.40 17.92
N GLU A 202 15.10 -15.81 16.83
CA GLU A 202 15.77 -17.10 16.73
C GLU A 202 16.99 -17.18 17.65
N GLN A 203 17.87 -16.16 17.61
CA GLN A 203 19.04 -16.12 18.47
C GLN A 203 18.66 -16.21 19.94
N LEU A 204 17.62 -15.49 20.38
CA LEU A 204 17.16 -15.57 21.77
C LEU A 204 16.65 -16.97 22.14
N LYS A 205 15.92 -17.62 21.22
CA LYS A 205 15.46 -19.01 21.43
C LYS A 205 16.64 -19.97 21.55
N ASP A 206 17.63 -19.84 20.68
CA ASP A 206 18.84 -20.68 20.69
C ASP A 206 19.65 -20.48 21.97
N TYR A 207 19.87 -19.22 22.38
CA TYR A 207 20.55 -18.90 23.65
C TYR A 207 19.81 -19.49 24.85
N LEU A 208 18.48 -19.32 24.95
CA LEU A 208 17.71 -19.89 26.06
C LEU A 208 17.75 -21.42 26.06
N ALA A 209 17.71 -22.05 24.88
CA ALA A 209 17.83 -23.50 24.77
C ALA A 209 19.21 -24.01 25.20
N ASP A 210 20.28 -23.30 24.87
CA ASP A 210 21.63 -23.70 25.26
C ASP A 210 21.88 -23.51 26.77
N VAL A 211 21.39 -22.43 27.36
CA VAL A 211 21.46 -22.25 28.82
C VAL A 211 20.63 -23.33 29.55
N LEU A 212 19.45 -23.70 29.03
CA LEU A 212 18.66 -24.81 29.58
C LEU A 212 19.41 -26.15 29.52
N LYS A 213 20.11 -26.46 28.42
CA LYS A 213 20.94 -27.66 28.32
C LYS A 213 22.08 -27.65 29.34
N MET A 214 22.61 -26.48 29.68
CA MET A 214 23.68 -26.31 30.65
C MET A 214 23.19 -26.27 32.11
N ALA A 215 21.90 -25.99 32.34
CA ALA A 215 21.31 -25.81 33.67
C ALA A 215 21.58 -26.98 34.65
N PRO A 216 21.53 -28.28 34.26
CA PRO A 216 21.85 -29.38 35.16
C PRO A 216 23.32 -29.41 35.60
N ASN A 217 24.23 -28.93 34.76
CA ASN A 217 25.65 -28.83 35.07
C ASN A 217 25.92 -27.63 35.99
N LEU A 218 25.26 -26.49 35.71
CA LEU A 218 25.33 -25.29 36.56
C LEU A 218 24.76 -25.55 37.96
N SER A 219 23.69 -26.36 38.06
CA SER A 219 23.13 -26.82 39.33
C SER A 219 24.10 -27.73 40.07
N ARG A 220 24.79 -28.65 39.37
CA ARG A 220 25.84 -29.51 39.98
C ARG A 220 27.05 -28.72 40.45
N MET A 221 27.35 -27.59 39.80
CA MET A 221 28.44 -26.67 40.18
C MET A 221 28.06 -25.70 41.32
N GLY A 222 26.84 -25.80 41.87
CA GLY A 222 26.39 -24.99 43.01
C GLY A 222 26.02 -23.53 42.68
N ILE A 223 25.85 -23.19 41.39
CA ILE A 223 25.59 -21.81 40.95
C ILE A 223 24.13 -21.40 41.22
N SER A 224 23.16 -22.31 41.01
CA SER A 224 21.80 -22.23 41.56
C SER A 224 21.03 -23.52 41.21
N SER A 225 20.26 -24.04 42.16
CA SER A 225 19.45 -25.27 42.02
C SER A 225 18.10 -25.06 41.33
N THR A 226 17.74 -23.82 40.99
CA THR A 226 16.40 -23.45 40.50
C THR A 226 16.40 -22.69 39.19
N ILE A 227 17.51 -22.66 38.43
CA ILE A 227 17.66 -21.87 37.19
C ILE A 227 16.69 -22.32 36.08
N GLU A 228 16.28 -23.59 36.08
CA GLU A 228 15.40 -24.15 35.05
C GLU A 228 14.03 -23.46 34.97
N GLU A 229 13.40 -23.18 36.12
CA GLU A 229 12.06 -22.59 36.18
C GLU A 229 12.02 -21.13 35.66
N PRO A 230 12.94 -20.22 36.07
CA PRO A 230 13.10 -18.91 35.45
C PRO A 230 13.41 -18.96 33.94
N LEU A 231 14.18 -19.95 33.47
CA LEU A 231 14.48 -20.10 32.04
C LEU A 231 13.26 -20.57 31.25
N HIS A 232 12.47 -21.50 31.78
CA HIS A 232 11.18 -21.87 31.19
C HIS A 232 10.22 -20.70 31.16
N LYS A 233 10.17 -19.89 32.23
CA LYS A 233 9.39 -18.65 32.28
C LYS A 233 9.88 -17.61 31.27
N ALA A 234 11.20 -17.43 31.13
CA ALA A 234 11.80 -16.54 30.14
C ALA A 234 11.54 -17.01 28.70
N MET A 235 11.58 -18.32 28.44
CA MET A 235 11.24 -18.92 27.16
C MET A 235 9.76 -18.74 26.81
N SER A 236 8.87 -18.85 27.80
CA SER A 236 7.44 -18.57 27.64
C SER A 236 7.17 -17.08 27.40
N ALA A 237 7.83 -16.20 28.16
CA ALA A 237 7.74 -14.74 28.01
C ALA A 237 8.29 -14.26 26.66
N SER A 238 9.38 -14.87 26.17
CA SER A 238 9.96 -14.56 24.86
C SER A 238 9.01 -14.79 23.69
N ARG A 239 7.98 -15.65 23.85
CA ARG A 239 6.95 -15.85 22.82
C ARG A 239 6.02 -14.64 22.67
N HIS A 240 5.91 -13.82 23.72
CA HIS A 240 5.03 -12.65 23.78
C HIS A 240 5.83 -11.34 23.76
N ARG A 241 7.07 -11.37 23.25
CA ARG A 241 7.94 -10.20 23.18
C ARG A 241 7.30 -9.12 22.31
N SER A 242 7.12 -7.93 22.88
CA SER A 242 6.74 -6.74 22.12
C SER A 242 7.98 -6.13 21.43
N TYR A 243 7.74 -5.48 20.30
CA TYR A 243 8.77 -4.85 19.47
C TYR A 243 8.47 -3.36 19.31
N ASP A 244 8.17 -2.69 20.43
CA ASP A 244 7.55 -1.36 20.46
C ASP A 244 8.36 -0.29 19.72
N GLU A 245 9.67 -0.17 19.98
CA GLU A 245 10.52 0.81 19.29
C GLU A 245 10.53 0.60 17.77
N THR A 246 10.75 -0.63 17.30
CA THR A 246 10.76 -0.91 15.85
C THR A 246 9.38 -0.73 15.23
N ARG A 247 8.32 -1.02 16.00
CA ARG A 247 6.93 -0.84 15.57
C ARG A 247 6.62 0.63 15.37
N GLU A 248 6.99 1.49 16.31
CA GLU A 248 6.79 2.95 16.21
C GLU A 248 7.48 3.53 14.97
N ILE A 249 8.71 3.09 14.69
CA ILE A 249 9.45 3.51 13.49
C ILE A 249 8.73 3.05 12.21
N ILE A 250 8.26 1.79 12.16
CA ILE A 250 7.52 1.25 11.00
C ILE A 250 6.20 1.99 10.82
N GLU A 251 5.47 2.26 11.91
CA GLU A 251 4.20 3.00 11.88
C GLU A 251 4.42 4.44 11.41
N ALA A 252 5.45 5.14 11.90
CA ALA A 252 5.80 6.48 11.44
C ALA A 252 6.08 6.50 9.93
N ARG A 253 6.87 5.54 9.43
CA ARG A 253 7.13 5.39 8.00
C ARG A 253 5.87 5.05 7.20
N THR A 254 4.98 4.24 7.77
CA THR A 254 3.69 3.92 7.15
C THR A 254 2.84 5.18 6.98
N ARG A 255 2.73 6.01 8.03
CA ARG A 255 2.02 7.30 7.95
C ARG A 255 2.64 8.21 6.89
N GLU A 256 3.96 8.33 6.85
CA GLU A 256 4.66 9.11 5.82
C GLU A 256 4.38 8.62 4.39
N SER A 257 4.27 7.32 4.19
CA SER A 257 3.98 6.71 2.88
C SER A 257 2.51 6.90 2.45
N VAL A 258 1.60 6.84 3.42
CA VAL A 258 0.18 7.18 3.19
C VAL A 258 0.02 8.65 2.81
N LEU A 259 0.67 9.58 3.54
CA LEU A 259 0.61 11.02 3.21
C LEU A 259 1.11 11.28 1.78
N ARG A 260 2.24 10.69 1.40
CA ARG A 260 2.77 10.77 0.04
C ARG A 260 1.74 10.35 -1.00
N THR A 261 1.11 9.19 -0.79
CA THR A 261 0.11 8.65 -1.70
C THR A 261 -1.10 9.57 -1.80
N SER A 262 -1.56 10.12 -0.68
CA SER A 262 -2.65 11.10 -0.64
C SER A 262 -2.32 12.39 -1.41
N LEU A 263 -1.09 12.91 -1.28
CA LEU A 263 -0.64 14.10 -2.01
C LEU A 263 -0.56 13.87 -3.52
N VAL A 264 -0.10 12.68 -3.94
CA VAL A 264 -0.06 12.31 -5.37
C VAL A 264 -1.48 12.25 -5.95
N LYS A 265 -2.41 11.57 -5.27
CA LYS A 265 -3.82 11.48 -5.71
C LYS A 265 -4.47 12.85 -5.80
N MET A 266 -4.27 13.69 -4.77
CA MET A 266 -4.73 15.08 -4.79
C MET A 266 -4.15 15.85 -6.00
N SER A 267 -2.88 15.64 -6.33
CA SER A 267 -2.25 16.30 -7.49
C SER A 267 -2.85 15.85 -8.83
N GLU A 268 -3.23 14.57 -8.94
CA GLU A 268 -3.92 14.02 -10.11
C GLU A 268 -5.30 14.66 -10.26
N ASP A 269 -6.07 14.73 -9.15
CA ASP A 269 -7.39 15.38 -9.13
C ASP A 269 -7.30 16.87 -9.57
N ILE A 270 -6.26 17.59 -9.15
CA ILE A 270 -6.03 18.99 -9.57
C ILE A 270 -5.69 19.06 -11.06
N MET A 271 -4.77 18.22 -11.55
CA MET A 271 -4.36 18.24 -12.96
C MET A 271 -5.51 17.88 -13.92
N GLU A 272 -6.42 16.99 -13.51
CA GLU A 272 -7.57 16.58 -14.33
C GLU A 272 -8.68 17.66 -14.37
N ASN A 273 -8.84 18.42 -13.29
CA ASN A 273 -10.00 19.29 -13.10
C ASN A 273 -9.67 20.79 -13.20
N ILE A 274 -8.43 21.22 -13.02
CA ILE A 274 -8.08 22.65 -12.94
C ILE A 274 -7.05 23.01 -14.01
N THR A 275 -7.48 23.80 -15.00
CA THR A 275 -6.60 24.30 -16.08
C THR A 275 -6.07 25.70 -15.80
N GLU A 276 -6.89 26.54 -15.16
CA GLU A 276 -6.57 27.92 -14.80
C GLU A 276 -6.90 28.13 -13.33
N ARG A 277 -6.21 29.07 -12.68
CA ARG A 277 -6.42 29.39 -11.26
C ARG A 277 -7.88 29.85 -11.07
N PRO A 278 -8.68 29.14 -10.26
CA PRO A 278 -10.07 29.53 -10.03
C PRO A 278 -10.13 30.90 -9.34
N ILE A 279 -10.86 31.84 -9.94
CA ILE A 279 -11.13 33.16 -9.37
C ILE A 279 -12.53 33.12 -8.78
N PHE A 280 -12.70 33.67 -7.57
CA PHE A 280 -13.99 33.75 -6.91
C PHE A 280 -14.96 34.58 -7.77
N SER A 281 -15.99 33.95 -8.32
CA SER A 281 -16.92 34.59 -9.26
C SER A 281 -18.37 34.20 -8.96
N GLN A 282 -19.09 35.15 -8.36
CA GLN A 282 -20.55 35.35 -8.31
C GLN A 282 -21.46 34.31 -7.64
N GLU A 283 -21.10 33.03 -7.57
CA GLU A 283 -21.87 32.04 -6.80
C GLU A 283 -21.37 32.01 -5.34
N GLU A 284 -22.29 32.24 -4.39
CA GLU A 284 -21.96 32.10 -2.97
C GLU A 284 -21.62 30.63 -2.67
N PRO A 285 -20.47 30.37 -2.03
CA PRO A 285 -20.13 29.01 -1.60
C PRO A 285 -21.22 28.46 -0.69
N SER A 286 -21.48 27.16 -0.77
CA SER A 286 -22.45 26.54 0.12
C SER A 286 -22.00 26.67 1.58
N GLN A 287 -22.92 26.52 2.53
CA GLN A 287 -22.55 26.50 3.95
C GLN A 287 -21.51 25.40 4.26
N GLU A 288 -21.58 24.27 3.54
CA GLU A 288 -20.61 23.18 3.65
C GLU A 288 -19.23 23.60 3.11
N ASP A 289 -19.19 24.32 1.98
CA ASP A 289 -17.94 24.85 1.39
C ASP A 289 -17.25 25.84 2.34
N ILE A 290 -18.03 26.72 2.97
CA ILE A 290 -17.54 27.67 3.98
C ILE A 290 -16.99 26.91 5.20
N GLN A 291 -17.70 25.89 5.67
CA GLN A 291 -17.26 25.08 6.80
C GLN A 291 -15.92 24.37 6.50
N VAL A 292 -15.73 23.87 5.29
CA VAL A 292 -14.46 23.25 4.87
C VAL A 292 -13.31 24.26 4.89
N LEU A 293 -13.56 25.50 4.46
CA LEU A 293 -12.54 26.57 4.54
C LEU A 293 -12.17 26.91 5.98
N ILE A 294 -13.16 27.02 6.87
CA ILE A 294 -12.92 27.24 8.31
C ILE A 294 -12.10 26.08 8.89
N GLN A 295 -12.49 24.83 8.62
CA GLN A 295 -11.74 23.67 9.07
C GLN A 295 -10.30 23.65 8.54
N SER A 296 -10.09 24.12 7.30
CA SER A 296 -8.74 24.22 6.74
C SER A 296 -7.90 25.31 7.41
N PHE A 297 -8.53 26.37 7.92
CA PHE A 297 -7.88 27.38 8.73
C PHE A 297 -7.48 26.83 10.11
N ASP A 298 -8.42 26.20 10.83
CA ASP A 298 -8.15 25.56 12.14
C ASP A 298 -7.04 24.50 12.05
N LEU A 299 -6.97 23.80 10.91
CA LEU A 299 -5.94 22.82 10.62
C LEU A 299 -4.54 23.45 10.58
N VAL A 300 -4.40 24.67 10.06
CA VAL A 300 -3.10 25.37 9.99
C VAL A 300 -2.56 25.59 11.40
N ASP A 301 -3.38 26.09 12.31
CA ASP A 301 -2.97 26.36 13.69
C ASP A 301 -2.67 25.08 14.46
N SER A 302 -3.51 24.05 14.28
CA SER A 302 -3.35 22.75 14.92
C SER A 302 -2.06 22.06 14.50
N ILE A 303 -1.78 22.00 13.19
CA ILE A 303 -0.56 21.38 12.66
C ILE A 303 0.68 22.21 13.03
N THR A 304 0.60 23.55 12.96
CA THR A 304 1.72 24.41 13.35
C THR A 304 2.08 24.18 14.81
N SER A 305 1.09 24.09 15.70
CA SER A 305 1.29 23.79 17.13
C SER A 305 1.92 22.41 17.36
N LEU A 306 1.47 21.38 16.63
CA LEU A 306 2.04 20.03 16.72
C LEU A 306 3.49 19.98 16.21
N MET A 307 3.80 20.70 15.14
CA MET A 307 5.15 20.78 14.60
C MET A 307 6.11 21.51 15.54
N LEU A 308 5.65 22.57 16.23
CA LEU A 308 6.44 23.26 17.27
C LEU A 308 6.70 22.38 18.49
N ALA A 309 5.78 21.45 18.81
CA ALA A 309 5.92 20.49 19.89
C ALA A 309 6.70 19.21 19.50
N ASP A 310 7.30 19.15 18.31
CA ASP A 310 7.99 17.97 17.74
C ASP A 310 7.09 16.71 17.63
N ARG A 311 5.78 16.89 17.57
CA ARG A 311 4.78 15.81 17.44
C ARG A 311 4.45 15.55 15.96
N ARG A 312 5.49 15.32 15.16
CA ARG A 312 5.40 15.18 13.68
C ARG A 312 4.46 14.05 13.23
N SER A 313 4.49 12.91 13.92
CA SER A 313 3.62 11.76 13.57
C SER A 313 2.13 12.10 13.68
N GLU A 314 1.76 12.91 14.68
CA GLU A 314 0.37 13.31 14.90
C GLU A 314 -0.06 14.40 13.91
N ALA A 315 0.85 15.31 13.56
CA ALA A 315 0.61 16.28 12.50
C ALA A 315 0.34 15.59 11.15
N ILE A 316 1.10 14.53 10.82
CA ILE A 316 0.86 13.71 9.62
C ILE A 316 -0.53 13.05 9.69
N GLU A 317 -0.88 12.45 10.82
CA GLU A 317 -2.16 11.77 11.00
C GLU A 317 -3.34 12.72 10.85
N MET A 318 -3.26 13.91 11.45
CA MET A 318 -4.26 14.95 11.35
C MET A 318 -4.43 15.44 9.89
N LEU A 319 -3.31 15.66 9.18
CA LEU A 319 -3.36 16.06 7.77
C LEU A 319 -3.97 14.97 6.89
N ILE A 320 -3.57 13.71 7.07
CA ILE A 320 -4.15 12.57 6.34
C ILE A 320 -5.64 12.47 6.60
N ALA A 321 -6.08 12.55 7.86
CA ALA A 321 -7.49 12.46 8.23
C ALA A 321 -8.31 13.58 7.57
N PHE A 322 -7.79 14.81 7.57
CA PHE A 322 -8.44 15.93 6.89
C PHE A 322 -8.54 15.71 5.37
N MET A 323 -7.44 15.35 4.71
CA MET A 323 -7.45 15.04 3.27
C MET A 323 -8.40 13.88 2.94
N GLN A 324 -8.48 12.87 3.80
CA GLN A 324 -9.39 11.75 3.61
C GLN A 324 -10.83 12.18 3.73
N ASN A 325 -11.19 12.98 4.74
CA ASN A 325 -12.56 13.42 4.92
C ASN A 325 -13.03 14.38 3.81
N THR A 326 -12.15 15.31 3.40
CA THR A 326 -12.53 16.42 2.50
C THR A 326 -12.34 16.08 1.01
N LEU A 327 -11.24 15.40 0.65
CA LEU A 327 -10.85 15.21 -0.75
C LEU A 327 -11.10 13.80 -1.30
N THR A 328 -11.21 12.78 -0.43
CA THR A 328 -11.31 11.38 -0.91
C THR A 328 -12.43 10.53 -0.29
N GLY A 329 -13.06 11.00 0.79
CA GLY A 329 -14.05 10.27 1.58
C GLY A 329 -15.49 10.39 1.07
N SER A 330 -16.46 9.91 1.86
CA SER A 330 -17.87 9.94 1.49
C SER A 330 -18.44 11.35 1.38
N ALA A 331 -18.04 12.27 2.27
CA ALA A 331 -18.39 13.69 2.18
C ALA A 331 -17.81 14.35 0.91
N SER A 332 -16.66 13.86 0.43
CA SER A 332 -16.06 14.29 -0.82
C SER A 332 -16.85 13.86 -2.07
N GLN A 333 -17.80 12.91 -1.98
CA GLN A 333 -18.57 12.50 -3.16
C GLN A 333 -19.42 13.63 -3.72
N ASP A 334 -19.95 14.50 -2.86
CA ASP A 334 -20.71 15.67 -3.30
C ASP A 334 -19.78 16.68 -4.00
N LEU A 335 -18.65 17.01 -3.38
CA LEU A 335 -17.61 17.85 -3.97
C LEU A 335 -17.15 17.28 -5.33
N LYS A 336 -16.88 15.98 -5.43
CA LYS A 336 -16.48 15.31 -6.67
C LYS A 336 -17.56 15.38 -7.74
N ARG A 337 -18.83 15.23 -7.36
CA ARG A 337 -19.96 15.41 -8.30
C ARG A 337 -19.99 16.84 -8.83
N ARG A 338 -19.90 17.83 -7.97
CA ARG A 338 -19.91 19.26 -8.32
C ARG A 338 -18.70 19.67 -9.17
N VAL A 339 -17.52 19.13 -8.86
CA VAL A 339 -16.30 19.28 -9.68
C VAL A 339 -16.48 18.70 -11.09
N ARG A 340 -17.13 17.52 -11.22
CA ARG A 340 -17.47 16.94 -12.53
C ARG A 340 -18.48 17.80 -13.30
N LEU A 341 -19.43 18.43 -12.59
CA LEU A 341 -20.36 19.41 -13.15
C LEU A 341 -19.69 20.76 -13.47
N ARG A 342 -18.40 20.91 -13.16
CA ARG A 342 -17.59 22.13 -13.38
C ARG A 342 -18.16 23.35 -12.64
N GLU A 343 -18.75 23.13 -11.47
CA GLU A 343 -19.24 24.23 -10.63
C GLU A 343 -18.06 25.10 -10.15
N PRO A 344 -18.10 26.44 -10.36
CA PRO A 344 -17.01 27.34 -9.99
C PRO A 344 -16.63 27.28 -8.52
N ALA A 345 -17.63 27.26 -7.62
CA ALA A 345 -17.40 27.17 -6.17
C ALA A 345 -16.70 25.86 -5.78
N ALA A 346 -17.07 24.73 -6.38
CA ALA A 346 -16.46 23.44 -6.07
C ALA A 346 -15.00 23.36 -6.55
N LEU A 347 -14.71 23.87 -7.75
CA LEU A 347 -13.34 23.95 -8.28
C LEU A 347 -12.47 24.86 -7.43
N PHE A 348 -13.04 25.98 -6.95
CA PHE A 348 -12.39 26.90 -6.04
C PHE A 348 -12.04 26.26 -4.68
N ILE A 349 -12.98 25.51 -4.09
CA ILE A 349 -12.73 24.79 -2.83
C ILE A 349 -11.66 23.71 -3.02
N LEU A 350 -11.78 22.89 -4.07
CA LEU A 350 -10.79 21.87 -4.41
C LEU A 350 -9.38 22.48 -4.52
N TYR A 351 -9.25 23.61 -5.22
CA TYR A 351 -7.98 24.31 -5.38
C TYR A 351 -7.39 24.77 -4.04
N ASN A 352 -8.13 25.60 -3.30
CA ASN A 352 -7.61 26.26 -2.11
C ASN A 352 -7.31 25.26 -1.00
N VAL A 353 -8.20 24.30 -0.76
CA VAL A 353 -7.99 23.25 0.23
C VAL A 353 -6.77 22.40 -0.13
N SER A 354 -6.60 22.06 -1.40
CA SER A 354 -5.43 21.30 -1.85
C SER A 354 -4.13 22.09 -1.70
N LEU A 355 -4.16 23.41 -1.95
CA LEU A 355 -3.01 24.28 -1.74
C LEU A 355 -2.65 24.42 -0.24
N VAL A 356 -3.64 24.54 0.65
CA VAL A 356 -3.44 24.50 2.10
C VAL A 356 -2.80 23.18 2.51
N CYS A 357 -3.35 22.05 2.07
CA CYS A 357 -2.80 20.72 2.36
C CYS A 357 -1.36 20.59 1.87
N LEU A 358 -1.06 21.07 0.66
CA LEU A 358 0.29 21.03 0.09
C LEU A 358 1.28 21.90 0.86
N LYS A 359 0.86 23.08 1.31
CA LYS A 359 1.68 23.95 2.15
C LYS A 359 1.96 23.34 3.51
N LEU A 360 0.95 22.78 4.17
CA LEU A 360 1.13 22.07 5.43
C LEU A 360 2.02 20.84 5.24
N ALA A 361 1.87 20.11 4.14
CA ALA A 361 2.77 19.03 3.79
C ALA A 361 4.22 19.51 3.55
N SER A 362 4.44 20.77 3.13
CA SER A 362 5.79 21.29 2.88
C SER A 362 6.63 21.43 4.15
N SER A 363 6.01 21.65 5.32
CA SER A 363 6.72 21.67 6.60
C SER A 363 7.03 20.26 7.12
N ILE A 364 6.25 19.26 6.69
CA ILE A 364 6.38 17.86 7.12
C ILE A 364 7.30 17.06 6.18
N GLN A 365 7.10 17.17 4.87
CA GLN A 365 7.79 16.44 3.80
C GLN A 365 8.13 17.40 2.63
N PRO A 366 9.15 18.28 2.79
CA PRO A 366 9.43 19.37 1.85
C PRO A 366 9.70 18.88 0.42
N ILE A 367 10.51 17.82 0.27
CA ILE A 367 10.85 17.26 -1.04
C ILE A 367 9.60 16.74 -1.78
N MET A 368 8.69 16.10 -1.05
CA MET A 368 7.48 15.55 -1.66
C MET A 368 6.49 16.65 -2.04
N ALA A 369 6.29 17.61 -1.13
CA ALA A 369 5.43 18.77 -1.40
C ALA A 369 5.94 19.58 -2.60
N GLU A 370 7.26 19.81 -2.68
CA GLU A 370 7.87 20.51 -3.82
C GLU A 370 7.67 19.72 -5.12
N ARG A 371 7.86 18.39 -5.12
CA ARG A 371 7.62 17.55 -6.30
C ARG A 371 6.17 17.65 -6.79
N VAL A 372 5.20 17.60 -5.87
CA VAL A 372 3.78 17.75 -6.19
C VAL A 372 3.46 19.16 -6.70
N TYR A 373 4.05 20.18 -6.07
CA TYR A 373 3.91 21.57 -6.49
C TYR A 373 4.39 21.79 -7.93
N GLN A 374 5.61 21.33 -8.25
CA GLN A 374 6.18 21.45 -9.60
C GLN A 374 5.32 20.75 -10.65
N LYS A 375 4.70 19.62 -10.29
CA LYS A 375 3.86 18.84 -11.20
C LYS A 375 2.49 19.48 -11.45
N ALA A 376 1.78 19.89 -10.38
CA ALA A 376 0.36 20.25 -10.46
C ALA A 376 0.05 21.75 -10.27
N PHE A 377 0.85 22.48 -9.48
CA PHE A 377 0.52 23.85 -9.05
C PHE A 377 1.39 24.94 -9.68
N ARG A 378 2.61 24.62 -10.12
CA ARG A 378 3.58 25.58 -10.68
C ARG A 378 3.00 26.44 -11.81
N ARG A 379 2.17 25.84 -12.66
CA ARG A 379 1.50 26.54 -13.78
C ARG A 379 0.37 27.46 -13.33
N LEU A 380 -0.24 27.18 -12.17
CA LEU A 380 -1.38 27.90 -11.62
C LEU A 380 -0.92 29.10 -10.75
N GLU A 381 0.11 28.90 -9.93
CA GLU A 381 0.64 29.93 -9.01
C GLU A 381 1.73 30.81 -9.64
N GLY A 382 2.55 30.27 -10.55
CA GLY A 382 3.63 31.05 -11.19
C GLY A 382 4.87 31.30 -10.31
N GLU A 383 4.85 30.90 -9.04
CA GLU A 383 5.96 31.02 -8.08
C GLU A 383 6.97 29.84 -8.15
N PRO A 384 8.29 30.05 -7.98
CA PRO A 384 9.31 29.04 -8.25
C PRO A 384 9.25 27.80 -7.35
N SER A 385 8.71 27.91 -6.14
CA SER A 385 8.64 26.82 -5.15
C SER A 385 7.44 26.99 -4.23
N ILE A 386 6.92 25.90 -3.67
CA ILE A 386 5.82 25.94 -2.70
C ILE A 386 6.16 26.77 -1.45
N HIS A 387 7.44 26.86 -1.12
CA HIS A 387 7.91 27.55 0.07
C HIS A 387 7.80 29.08 -0.01
N VAL A 388 7.65 29.64 -1.22
CA VAL A 388 7.47 31.09 -1.42
C VAL A 388 6.05 31.46 -1.82
N VAL A 389 5.22 30.48 -2.18
CA VAL A 389 3.79 30.68 -2.44
C VAL A 389 3.17 31.28 -1.16
N MET A 390 2.24 32.22 -1.29
CA MET A 390 1.52 32.79 -0.15
C MET A 390 0.38 31.87 0.30
N TRP A 391 -0.12 32.04 1.52
CA TRP A 391 -1.33 31.30 1.91
C TRP A 391 -2.50 31.76 1.04
N PRO A 392 -3.52 30.90 0.79
CA PRO A 392 -4.71 31.32 0.09
C PRO A 392 -5.34 32.57 0.71
N GLU A 393 -5.86 33.48 -0.12
CA GLU A 393 -6.39 34.76 0.35
C GLU A 393 -7.50 34.60 1.38
N GLU A 394 -8.34 33.58 1.24
CA GLU A 394 -9.46 33.30 2.13
C GLU A 394 -8.96 32.93 3.54
N ILE A 395 -7.88 32.15 3.62
CA ILE A 395 -7.20 31.82 4.87
C ILE A 395 -6.61 33.09 5.49
N MET A 396 -5.98 33.94 4.68
CA MET A 396 -5.45 35.22 5.15
C MET A 396 -6.56 36.17 5.65
N ARG A 397 -7.72 36.23 4.96
CA ARG A 397 -8.88 37.03 5.37
C ARG A 397 -9.53 36.52 6.66
N MET A 398 -9.55 35.20 6.87
CA MET A 398 -10.04 34.61 8.12
C MET A 398 -9.09 34.94 9.29
N ALA A 399 -7.78 34.81 9.08
CA ALA A 399 -6.77 35.18 10.07
C ALA A 399 -6.90 36.64 10.55
N THR A 400 -7.13 37.57 9.61
CA THR A 400 -7.31 38.99 9.94
C THR A 400 -8.57 39.26 10.76
N LYS A 401 -9.69 38.58 10.45
CA LYS A 401 -10.94 38.74 11.19
C LYS A 401 -10.84 38.22 12.62
N GLU A 402 -10.18 37.09 12.85
CA GLU A 402 -9.97 36.57 14.20
C GLU A 402 -9.04 37.46 15.02
N ALA A 403 -7.99 38.01 14.41
CA ALA A 403 -7.10 38.96 15.08
C ALA A 403 -7.83 40.24 15.50
N GLU A 404 -8.73 40.75 14.66
CA GLU A 404 -9.60 41.89 14.97
C GLU A 404 -10.55 41.58 16.15
N GLN A 405 -11.24 40.43 16.12
CA GLN A 405 -12.14 40.01 17.20
C GLN A 405 -11.41 39.78 18.54
N SER A 406 -10.21 39.22 18.50
CA SER A 406 -9.36 38.99 19.68
C SER A 406 -8.88 40.32 20.29
N SER A 407 -8.56 41.30 19.45
CA SER A 407 -8.19 42.65 19.88
C SER A 407 -9.37 43.40 20.51
N GLU A 408 -10.57 43.28 19.94
CA GLU A 408 -11.79 43.90 20.49
C GLU A 408 -12.14 43.33 21.87
N MET A 409 -12.07 42.01 22.06
CA MET A 409 -12.30 41.37 23.37
C MET A 409 -11.27 41.76 24.44
N SER A 410 -10.01 42.02 24.07
CA SER A 410 -8.97 42.48 25.01
C SER A 410 -9.11 43.96 25.40
N THR A 411 -9.92 44.74 24.69
CA THR A 411 -10.14 46.18 24.93
C THR A 411 -11.49 46.49 25.59
N ALA A 412 -12.32 45.48 25.84
CA ALA A 412 -13.56 45.65 26.60
C ALA A 412 -13.22 45.94 28.08
N PRO A 413 -13.60 47.11 28.64
CA PRO A 413 -13.34 47.41 30.04
C PRO A 413 -14.23 46.53 30.94
N THR A 414 -13.61 45.87 31.91
CA THR A 414 -14.28 45.21 33.05
C THR A 414 -15.08 46.17 33.91
#